data_AF-A0A945GTD0-F1
#
_entry.id   AF-A0A945GTD0-F1
#
_cell.length_a   1.000
_cell.length_b   1.000
_cell.length_c   1.000
_cell.angle_alpha   90.00
_cell.angle_beta   90.00
_cell.angle_gamma   90.00
#
_symmetry.space_group_name_H-M   'P 1'
#
loop_
_entity.id
_entity.type
_entity.pdbx_description
1 polymer ?
#
loop_
_entity_poly.entity_id
_entity_poly.type
_entity_poly.pdbx_seq_one_letter_code
_entity_poly.pdbx_strand_id
1 'polypeptide(L)'
;MHEAATLPLIQTIPDCCRTCYQCVRECPAKAIRIIDGQAEVIPDRCIGCGNCVRECHQHAKVPIGAADEIRQLLASKSRVAAIIAPSFPAEFPDLEYPLLVGMLRQLGFDLVNEVGFGADLVALEYRKLLDQENGRKYIATTCPGILSYVEKYHPNLVPFLAPIVSPMVAAARVLRELHGEELKIVFVGPCLAKRREAQSNSLNGEVTQAITFAELRMLFEKAEILPQNAAPSEFDPPHAGMGAIFPIK
;
A
#
# COMPACT_ATOMS: atom_id res chain seq x y z
N MET A 1 -18.34 7.36 -12.47
CA MET A 1 -17.88 6.38 -13.47
C MET A 1 -16.37 6.55 -13.58
N HIS A 2 -15.61 5.79 -12.78
CA HIS A 2 -14.16 5.90 -12.70
C HIS A 2 -13.53 4.82 -13.57
N GLU A 3 -13.34 5.14 -14.85
CA GLU A 3 -12.64 4.27 -15.79
C GLU A 3 -11.14 4.58 -15.69
N ALA A 4 -10.53 4.14 -14.59
CA ALA A 4 -9.09 3.90 -14.59
C ALA A 4 -8.89 2.55 -15.27
N ALA A 5 -8.18 2.51 -16.40
CA ALA A 5 -7.71 1.26 -17.00
C ALA A 5 -7.11 0.40 -15.87
N THR A 6 -7.68 -0.78 -15.63
CA THR A 6 -7.37 -1.53 -14.40
C THR A 6 -5.94 -2.05 -14.48
N LEU A 7 -5.00 -1.29 -13.90
CA LEU A 7 -3.59 -1.67 -13.92
C LEU A 7 -3.43 -3.07 -13.31
N PRO A 8 -2.81 -4.03 -14.03
CA PRO A 8 -2.52 -5.33 -13.45
C PRO A 8 -1.54 -5.14 -12.29
N LEU A 9 -1.88 -5.67 -11.12
CA LEU A 9 -1.02 -5.63 -9.92
C LEU A 9 -0.29 -6.95 -9.68
N ILE A 10 -0.78 -8.03 -10.27
CA ILE A 10 -0.32 -9.40 -10.01
C ILE A 10 -0.24 -10.10 -11.36
N GLN A 11 0.88 -10.76 -11.60
CA GLN A 11 1.10 -11.59 -12.78
C GLN A 11 1.35 -13.04 -12.38
N THR A 12 1.34 -13.92 -13.38
CA THR A 12 1.64 -15.33 -13.19
C THR A 12 2.91 -15.66 -13.94
N ILE A 13 3.87 -16.30 -13.27
CA ILE A 13 5.04 -16.91 -13.90
C ILE A 13 4.60 -18.32 -14.35
N PRO A 14 4.41 -18.57 -15.66
CA PRO A 14 3.82 -19.83 -16.14
C PRO A 14 4.68 -21.04 -15.74
N ASP A 15 6.00 -20.92 -15.85
CA ASP A 15 6.95 -22.00 -15.58
C ASP A 15 6.93 -22.49 -14.11
N CYS A 16 6.53 -21.61 -13.19
CA CYS A 16 6.36 -21.97 -11.78
C CYS A 16 4.99 -22.59 -11.49
N CYS A 17 3.99 -22.42 -12.37
CA CYS A 17 2.62 -22.82 -12.07
C CYS A 17 2.38 -24.32 -12.29
N ARG A 18 2.07 -25.04 -11.22
CA ARG A 18 1.74 -26.48 -11.26
C ARG A 18 0.24 -26.78 -11.28
N THR A 19 -0.57 -25.83 -11.78
CA THR A 19 -2.01 -26.00 -12.02
C THR A 19 -2.83 -26.57 -10.85
N CYS A 20 -2.42 -26.33 -9.60
CA CYS A 20 -3.12 -26.82 -8.40
C CYS A 20 -4.41 -26.06 -8.08
N TYR A 21 -4.64 -24.94 -8.78
CA TYR A 21 -5.81 -24.06 -8.71
C TYR A 21 -6.13 -23.48 -7.32
N GLN A 22 -5.18 -23.51 -6.38
CA GLN A 22 -5.37 -22.91 -5.04
C GLN A 22 -5.75 -21.43 -5.15
N CYS A 23 -5.01 -20.66 -5.94
CA CYS A 23 -5.29 -19.25 -6.17
C CYS A 23 -6.73 -18.98 -6.68
N VAL A 24 -7.31 -19.88 -7.48
CA VAL A 24 -8.68 -19.76 -8.02
C VAL A 24 -9.71 -19.93 -6.90
N ARG A 25 -9.52 -20.94 -6.04
CA ARG A 25 -10.41 -21.22 -4.90
C ARG A 25 -10.38 -20.06 -3.90
N GLU A 26 -9.19 -19.60 -3.57
CA GLU A 26 -8.94 -18.59 -2.54
C GLU A 26 -9.21 -17.15 -2.98
N CYS A 27 -9.38 -16.87 -4.28
CA CYS A 27 -9.67 -15.51 -4.72
C CYS A 27 -11.07 -15.06 -4.25
N PRO A 28 -11.19 -14.04 -3.37
CA PRO A 28 -12.49 -13.59 -2.87
C PRO A 28 -13.33 -12.90 -3.96
N ALA A 29 -12.68 -12.34 -4.97
CA ALA A 29 -13.31 -11.63 -6.09
C ALA A 29 -13.59 -12.54 -7.32
N LYS A 30 -13.23 -13.83 -7.23
CA LYS A 30 -13.24 -14.80 -8.34
C LYS A 30 -12.63 -14.20 -9.62
N ALA A 31 -11.48 -13.55 -9.43
CA ALA A 31 -10.77 -12.78 -10.45
C ALA A 31 -9.64 -13.57 -11.11
N ILE A 32 -9.71 -14.90 -11.11
CA ILE A 32 -8.72 -15.77 -11.74
C ILE A 32 -9.45 -16.74 -12.66
N ARG A 33 -9.01 -16.79 -13.92
CA ARG A 33 -9.50 -17.71 -14.96
C ARG A 33 -8.44 -18.74 -15.30
N ILE A 34 -8.86 -19.79 -16.00
CA ILE A 34 -7.97 -20.77 -16.61
C ILE A 34 -8.00 -20.57 -18.12
N ILE A 35 -6.83 -20.37 -18.72
CA ILE A 35 -6.63 -20.35 -20.18
C ILE A 35 -5.55 -21.39 -20.49
N ASP A 36 -5.84 -22.34 -21.36
CA ASP A 36 -4.91 -23.41 -21.77
C ASP A 36 -4.28 -24.16 -20.59
N GLY A 37 -5.08 -24.40 -19.53
CA GLY A 37 -4.63 -25.04 -18.28
C GLY A 37 -3.89 -24.11 -17.32
N GLN A 38 -3.55 -22.89 -17.75
CA GLN A 38 -2.79 -21.92 -16.96
C GLN A 38 -3.72 -20.96 -16.20
N ALA A 39 -3.43 -20.75 -14.91
CA ALA A 39 -4.20 -19.79 -14.10
C ALA A 39 -3.74 -18.36 -14.40
N GLU A 40 -4.66 -17.48 -14.76
CA GLU A 40 -4.41 -16.06 -15.06
C GLU A 40 -5.29 -15.12 -14.24
N VAL A 41 -4.74 -14.00 -13.80
CA VAL A 41 -5.51 -12.95 -13.12
C VAL A 41 -6.27 -12.13 -14.16
N ILE A 42 -7.57 -11.90 -13.93
CA ILE A 42 -8.40 -10.98 -14.72
C ILE A 42 -8.25 -9.59 -14.07
N PRO A 43 -7.53 -8.64 -14.69
CA PRO A 43 -7.22 -7.35 -14.05
C PRO A 43 -8.47 -6.59 -13.61
N ASP A 44 -9.49 -6.52 -14.47
CA ASP A 44 -10.73 -5.77 -14.21
C ASP A 44 -11.55 -6.32 -13.04
N ARG A 45 -11.46 -7.63 -12.77
CA ARG A 45 -12.10 -8.25 -11.60
C ARG A 45 -11.23 -8.18 -10.34
N CYS A 46 -9.92 -8.08 -10.51
CA CYS A 46 -9.00 -8.10 -9.38
C CYS A 46 -9.22 -6.91 -8.44
N ILE A 47 -9.34 -7.17 -7.14
CA ILE A 47 -9.41 -6.15 -6.07
C ILE A 47 -8.02 -5.81 -5.48
N GLY A 48 -6.95 -6.42 -5.98
CA GLY A 48 -5.58 -6.12 -5.55
C GLY A 48 -5.19 -6.64 -4.17
N CYS A 49 -5.99 -7.50 -3.53
CA CYS A 49 -5.78 -7.93 -2.15
C CYS A 49 -4.55 -8.83 -1.92
N GLY A 50 -3.94 -9.35 -2.98
CA GLY A 50 -2.75 -10.20 -2.87
C GLY A 50 -3.00 -11.62 -2.32
N ASN A 51 -4.25 -12.01 -2.04
CA ASN A 51 -4.52 -13.35 -1.46
C ASN A 51 -3.97 -14.49 -2.34
N CYS A 52 -4.08 -14.35 -3.66
CA CYS A 52 -3.54 -15.35 -4.59
C CYS A 52 -2.01 -15.44 -4.59
N VAL A 53 -1.29 -14.39 -4.18
CA VAL A 53 0.16 -14.42 -3.99
C VAL A 53 0.49 -15.20 -2.72
N ARG A 54 -0.17 -14.85 -1.61
CA ARG A 54 0.04 -15.49 -0.30
C ARG A 54 -0.20 -17.00 -0.32
N GLU A 55 -1.31 -17.44 -0.93
CA GLU A 55 -1.71 -18.86 -0.95
C GLU A 55 -0.98 -19.70 -2.02
N CYS A 56 -0.11 -19.08 -2.84
CA CYS A 56 0.59 -19.77 -3.90
C CYS A 56 1.88 -20.43 -3.41
N HIS A 57 1.77 -21.68 -2.96
CA HIS A 57 2.91 -22.53 -2.57
C HIS A 57 3.96 -22.78 -3.67
N GLN A 58 3.64 -22.44 -4.92
CA GLN A 58 4.55 -22.57 -6.06
C GLN A 58 5.29 -21.27 -6.37
N HIS A 59 5.00 -20.18 -5.65
CA HIS A 59 5.51 -18.82 -5.92
C HIS A 59 5.25 -18.34 -7.36
N ALA A 60 4.24 -18.92 -8.03
CA ALA A 60 3.91 -18.60 -9.41
C ALA A 60 3.08 -17.32 -9.53
N LYS A 61 2.37 -16.90 -8.47
CA LYS A 61 1.68 -15.60 -8.43
C LYS A 61 2.62 -14.59 -7.78
N VAL A 62 3.00 -13.57 -8.55
CA VAL A 62 3.93 -12.54 -8.08
C VAL A 62 3.34 -11.15 -8.28
N PRO A 63 3.60 -10.21 -7.36
CA PRO A 63 3.36 -8.80 -7.60
C PRO A 63 4.08 -8.35 -8.88
N ILE A 64 3.45 -7.48 -9.66
CA ILE A 64 4.17 -6.71 -10.68
C ILE A 64 4.95 -5.64 -9.91
N GLY A 65 6.28 -5.71 -9.92
CA GLY A 65 7.11 -4.85 -9.09
C GLY A 65 7.17 -3.40 -9.56
N ALA A 66 7.42 -2.46 -8.64
CA ALA A 66 7.72 -1.06 -8.94
C ALA A 66 9.16 -0.64 -8.56
N ALA A 67 10.04 -1.62 -8.30
CA ALA A 67 11.37 -1.37 -7.76
C ALA A 67 12.25 -0.48 -8.66
N ASP A 68 12.20 -0.67 -9.98
CA ASP A 68 13.01 0.14 -10.91
C ASP A 68 12.50 1.58 -11.02
N GLU A 69 11.19 1.79 -10.93
CA GLU A 69 10.59 3.13 -10.86
C GLU A 69 11.03 3.86 -9.59
N ILE A 70 11.06 3.18 -8.44
CA ILE A 70 11.55 3.75 -7.18
C ILE A 70 13.03 4.11 -7.29
N ARG A 71 13.87 3.26 -7.89
CA ARG A 71 15.29 3.60 -8.10
C ARG A 71 15.47 4.84 -8.95
N GLN A 72 14.73 4.94 -10.06
CA GLN A 72 14.80 6.11 -10.93
C GLN A 72 14.32 7.37 -10.21
N LEU A 73 13.28 7.26 -9.38
CA LEU A 73 12.77 8.35 -8.57
C LEU A 73 13.81 8.83 -7.55
N LEU A 74 14.46 7.90 -6.83
CA LEU A 74 15.50 8.20 -5.84
C LEU A 74 16.80 8.72 -6.46
N ALA A 75 17.12 8.31 -7.70
CA ALA A 75 18.26 8.84 -8.44
C ALA A 75 17.97 10.22 -9.10
N SER A 76 16.72 10.69 -9.04
CA SER A 76 16.34 12.00 -9.59
C SER A 76 16.76 13.14 -8.66
N LYS A 77 16.57 14.39 -9.11
CA LYS A 77 16.79 15.59 -8.27
C LYS A 77 15.57 15.93 -7.40
N SER A 78 14.53 15.11 -7.42
CA SER A 78 13.31 15.36 -6.67
C SER A 78 13.54 15.06 -5.20
N ARG A 79 12.90 15.83 -4.32
CA ARG A 79 12.83 15.47 -2.91
C ARG A 79 11.81 14.34 -2.72
N VAL A 80 12.19 13.26 -2.05
CA VAL A 80 11.38 12.05 -1.92
C VAL A 80 11.16 11.67 -0.45
N ALA A 81 9.89 11.56 -0.06
CA ALA A 81 9.47 11.05 1.25
C ALA A 81 9.04 9.58 1.16
N ALA A 82 9.51 8.76 2.10
CA ALA A 82 8.92 7.46 2.40
C ALA A 82 7.86 7.61 3.50
N ILE A 83 6.64 7.13 3.27
CA ILE A 83 5.62 6.98 4.31
C ILE A 83 5.44 5.50 4.62
N ILE A 84 5.84 5.07 5.81
CA ILE A 84 5.85 3.64 6.20
C ILE A 84 4.55 3.29 6.93
N ALA A 85 3.90 2.20 6.50
CA ALA A 85 2.72 1.66 7.17
C ALA A 85 3.05 1.24 8.62
N PRO A 86 2.14 1.46 9.59
CA PRO A 86 2.37 1.16 11.01
C PRO A 86 2.57 -0.35 11.32
N SER A 87 2.34 -1.23 10.34
CA SER A 87 2.61 -2.66 10.45
C SER A 87 4.08 -3.03 10.24
N PHE A 88 4.98 -2.07 10.01
CA PHE A 88 6.40 -2.34 9.79
C PHE A 88 7.08 -3.12 10.93
N PRO A 89 6.73 -2.97 12.23
CA PRO A 89 7.39 -3.75 13.28
C PRO A 89 7.13 -5.25 13.15
N ALA A 90 5.97 -5.64 12.59
CA ALA A 90 5.64 -7.04 12.35
C ALA A 90 6.40 -7.63 11.14
N GLU A 91 6.76 -6.78 10.17
CA GLU A 91 7.53 -7.19 9.00
C GLU A 91 9.03 -7.24 9.28
N PHE A 92 9.54 -6.32 10.09
CA PHE A 92 10.95 -6.19 10.43
C PHE A 92 11.19 -6.47 11.92
N PRO A 93 10.84 -7.66 12.43
CA PRO A 93 10.98 -7.97 13.86
C PRO A 93 12.44 -8.00 14.31
N ASP A 94 13.37 -8.20 13.38
CA ASP A 94 14.81 -8.27 13.63
C ASP A 94 15.49 -6.89 13.62
N LEU A 95 14.74 -5.80 13.37
CA LEU A 95 15.28 -4.44 13.27
C LEU A 95 14.60 -3.52 14.27
N GLU A 96 15.43 -2.80 15.04
CA GLU A 96 14.97 -1.61 15.75
C GLU A 96 14.53 -0.54 14.75
N TYR A 97 13.42 0.14 15.03
CA TYR A 97 12.85 1.10 14.08
C TYR A 97 13.84 2.20 13.65
N PRO A 98 14.75 2.74 14.50
CA PRO A 98 15.66 3.79 14.05
C PRO A 98 16.65 3.29 12.99
N LEU A 99 17.00 1.99 13.03
CA LEU A 99 17.83 1.37 12.00
C LEU A 99 17.10 1.30 10.67
N LEU A 100 15.82 0.90 10.66
CA LEU A 100 15.01 0.88 9.45
C LEU A 100 14.90 2.28 8.81
N VAL A 101 14.67 3.31 9.62
CA VAL A 101 14.63 4.69 9.15
C VAL A 101 15.98 5.12 8.59
N GLY A 102 17.08 4.79 9.28
CA GLY A 102 18.45 5.00 8.79
C GLY A 102 18.72 4.36 7.43
N MET A 103 18.30 3.10 7.26
CA MET A 103 18.44 2.37 6.00
C MET A 103 17.64 3.01 4.86
N LEU A 104 16.44 3.52 5.13
CA LEU A 104 15.65 4.26 4.13
C LEU A 104 16.34 5.55 3.70
N ARG A 105 16.95 6.29 4.64
CA ARG A 105 17.74 7.47 4.29
C ARG A 105 18.97 7.12 3.46
N GLN A 106 19.67 6.05 3.84
CA GLN A 106 20.81 5.54 3.07
C GLN A 106 20.40 5.08 1.66
N LEU A 107 19.18 4.58 1.49
CA LEU A 107 18.62 4.22 0.19
C LEU A 107 18.33 5.45 -0.69
N GLY A 108 18.20 6.63 -0.10
CA GLY A 108 18.04 7.92 -0.79
C GLY A 108 16.77 8.69 -0.46
N PHE A 109 15.97 8.27 0.53
CA PHE A 109 14.80 9.03 0.96
C PHE A 109 15.22 10.25 1.80
N ASP A 110 14.76 11.44 1.40
CA ASP A 110 15.02 12.70 2.13
C ASP A 110 14.21 12.81 3.41
N LEU A 111 12.97 12.29 3.39
CA LEU A 111 12.04 12.27 4.51
C LEU A 111 11.55 10.84 4.74
N VAL A 112 11.37 10.48 6.00
CA VAL A 112 10.83 9.18 6.40
C VAL A 112 9.82 9.44 7.51
N ASN A 113 8.55 9.21 7.21
CA ASN A 113 7.44 9.44 8.14
C ASN A 113 6.65 8.15 8.35
N GLU A 114 5.93 8.09 9.47
CA GLU A 114 5.03 6.99 9.77
C GLU A 114 3.60 7.32 9.33
N VAL A 115 2.94 6.39 8.63
CA VAL A 115 1.53 6.50 8.25
C VAL A 115 0.61 6.46 9.47
N GLY A 116 1.10 6.02 10.64
CA GLY A 116 0.38 6.06 11.90
C GLY A 116 -0.22 7.44 12.21
N PHE A 117 0.50 8.53 11.92
CA PHE A 117 -0.04 9.88 12.05
C PHE A 117 -1.28 10.11 11.16
N GLY A 118 -1.24 9.64 9.91
CA GLY A 118 -2.41 9.67 9.03
C GLY A 118 -3.58 8.84 9.57
N ALA A 119 -3.30 7.78 10.34
CA ALA A 119 -4.32 6.97 10.98
C ALA A 119 -4.98 7.71 12.16
N ASP A 120 -4.23 8.51 12.93
CA ASP A 120 -4.80 9.39 13.95
C ASP A 120 -5.78 10.40 13.35
N LEU A 121 -5.40 11.05 12.25
CA LEU A 121 -6.25 12.00 11.55
C LEU A 121 -7.54 11.35 11.05
N VAL A 122 -7.40 10.19 10.39
CA VAL A 122 -8.55 9.43 9.90
C VAL A 122 -9.45 8.98 11.05
N ALA A 123 -8.89 8.50 12.15
CA ALA A 123 -9.67 8.09 13.33
C ALA A 123 -10.48 9.25 13.92
N LEU A 124 -9.91 10.46 13.95
CA LEU A 124 -10.61 11.67 14.37
C LEU A 124 -11.79 12.01 13.44
N GLU A 125 -11.60 11.91 12.12
CA GLU A 125 -12.69 12.12 11.16
C GLU A 125 -13.78 11.07 11.27
N TYR A 126 -13.42 9.80 11.54
CA TYR A 126 -14.41 8.76 11.83
C TYR A 126 -15.20 9.07 13.10
N ARG A 127 -14.53 9.55 14.17
CA ARG A 127 -15.22 9.96 15.40
C ARG A 127 -16.26 11.03 15.10
N LYS A 128 -15.86 12.11 14.43
CA LYS A 128 -16.77 13.20 14.02
C LYS A 128 -17.94 12.69 13.18
N LEU A 129 -17.67 11.78 12.23
CA LEU A 129 -18.70 11.22 11.37
C LEU A 129 -19.73 10.39 12.17
N LEU A 130 -19.28 9.62 13.16
CA LEU A 130 -20.13 8.77 13.98
C LEU A 130 -20.91 9.56 15.04
N ASP A 131 -20.37 10.70 15.51
CA ASP A 131 -21.01 11.55 16.51
C ASP A 131 -22.16 12.40 15.93
N GLN A 132 -22.35 12.45 14.60
CA GLN A 132 -23.40 13.26 13.94
C GLN A 132 -24.85 12.74 14.14
N GLU A 133 -25.06 11.64 14.87
CA GLU A 133 -26.37 11.02 15.20
C GLU A 133 -27.41 11.00 14.05
N ASN A 134 -26.97 10.82 12.81
CA ASN A 134 -27.84 10.89 11.62
C ASN A 134 -28.51 9.54 11.25
N GLY A 135 -28.34 8.51 12.09
CA GLY A 135 -28.87 7.15 11.87
C GLY A 135 -28.23 6.39 10.70
N ARG A 136 -27.22 6.94 10.03
CA ARG A 136 -26.54 6.29 8.91
C ARG A 136 -25.54 5.24 9.42
N LYS A 137 -25.33 4.22 8.59
CA LYS A 137 -24.30 3.21 8.79
C LYS A 137 -23.18 3.46 7.80
N TYR A 138 -21.95 3.17 8.22
CA TYR A 138 -20.77 3.41 7.42
C TYR A 138 -19.91 2.15 7.29
N ILE A 139 -19.39 1.92 6.09
CA ILE A 139 -18.37 0.93 5.77
C ILE A 139 -17.03 1.68 5.76
N ALA A 140 -16.08 1.19 6.55
CA ALA A 140 -14.75 1.80 6.62
C ALA A 140 -14.01 1.69 5.27
N THR A 141 -13.38 2.79 4.87
CA THR A 141 -12.68 2.99 3.59
C THR A 141 -11.16 2.99 3.69
N THR A 142 -10.61 2.58 4.84
CA THR A 142 -9.15 2.56 5.08
C THR A 142 -8.43 1.50 4.23
N CYS A 143 -9.15 0.44 3.84
CA CYS A 143 -8.65 -0.65 2.99
C CYS A 143 -9.11 -0.49 1.52
N PRO A 144 -8.20 -0.25 0.56
CA PRO A 144 -8.56 -0.12 -0.86
C PRO A 144 -9.10 -1.42 -1.45
N GLY A 145 -8.79 -2.58 -0.86
CA GLY A 145 -9.37 -3.86 -1.25
C GLY A 145 -10.88 -3.95 -0.95
N ILE A 146 -11.32 -3.43 0.20
CA ILE A 146 -12.75 -3.35 0.55
C ILE A 146 -13.45 -2.35 -0.37
N LEU A 147 -12.84 -1.18 -0.58
CA LEU A 147 -13.38 -0.16 -1.49
C LEU A 147 -13.59 -0.74 -2.89
N SER A 148 -12.54 -1.33 -3.49
CA SER A 148 -12.61 -2.00 -4.80
C SER A 148 -13.65 -3.13 -4.82
N TYR A 149 -13.82 -3.86 -3.72
CA TYR A 149 -14.80 -4.94 -3.65
C TYR A 149 -16.23 -4.40 -3.66
N VAL A 150 -16.51 -3.39 -2.84
CA VAL A 150 -17.83 -2.73 -2.78
C VAL A 150 -18.16 -2.09 -4.12
N GLU A 151 -17.27 -1.30 -4.70
CA GLU A 151 -17.52 -0.60 -5.98
C GLU A 151 -17.80 -1.57 -7.14
N LYS A 152 -17.05 -2.68 -7.22
CA LYS A 152 -17.17 -3.64 -8.34
C LYS A 152 -18.30 -4.65 -8.16
N TYR A 153 -18.53 -5.11 -6.93
CA TYR A 153 -19.39 -6.27 -6.68
C TYR A 153 -20.64 -5.97 -5.86
N HIS A 154 -20.67 -4.85 -5.14
CA HIS A 154 -21.83 -4.40 -4.35
C HIS A 154 -22.08 -2.90 -4.54
N PRO A 155 -22.33 -2.42 -5.77
CA PRO A 155 -22.47 -1.00 -6.05
C PRO A 155 -23.61 -0.33 -5.27
N ASN A 156 -24.62 -1.10 -4.87
CA ASN A 156 -25.71 -0.65 -3.99
C ASN A 156 -25.24 -0.30 -2.56
N LEU A 157 -24.06 -0.76 -2.14
CA LEU A 157 -23.44 -0.42 -0.85
C LEU A 157 -22.52 0.80 -0.92
N VAL A 158 -22.23 1.34 -2.11
CA VAL A 158 -21.38 2.53 -2.29
C VAL A 158 -21.86 3.74 -1.46
N PRO A 159 -23.16 4.05 -1.34
CA PRO A 159 -23.64 5.15 -0.50
C PRO A 159 -23.36 5.01 1.00
N PHE A 160 -22.94 3.82 1.45
CA PHE A 160 -22.56 3.52 2.83
C PHE A 160 -21.04 3.57 3.04
N LEU A 161 -20.22 3.76 2.00
CA LEU A 161 -18.79 3.97 2.18
C LEU A 161 -18.56 5.29 2.92
N ALA A 162 -17.72 5.25 3.95
CA ALA A 162 -17.37 6.46 4.69
C ALA A 162 -16.65 7.45 3.75
N PRO A 163 -17.04 8.73 3.74
CA PRO A 163 -16.43 9.75 2.87
C PRO A 163 -15.09 10.25 3.44
N ILE A 164 -14.23 9.32 3.88
CA ILE A 164 -12.95 9.58 4.54
C ILE A 164 -11.87 8.86 3.73
N VAL A 165 -10.78 9.56 3.44
CA VAL A 165 -9.63 8.99 2.73
C VAL A 165 -8.86 8.00 3.62
N SER A 166 -7.97 7.20 3.03
CA SER A 166 -7.17 6.28 3.84
C SER A 166 -6.03 6.99 4.59
N PRO A 167 -5.45 6.36 5.64
CA PRO A 167 -4.32 6.92 6.37
C PRO A 167 -3.12 7.29 5.50
N MET A 168 -2.86 6.50 4.45
CA MET A 168 -1.79 6.78 3.46
C MET A 168 -2.02 8.14 2.79
N VAL A 169 -3.24 8.39 2.33
CA VAL A 169 -3.63 9.62 1.63
C VAL A 169 -3.65 10.80 2.58
N ALA A 170 -4.19 10.62 3.79
CA ALA A 170 -4.19 11.65 4.83
C ALA A 170 -2.77 12.11 5.19
N ALA A 171 -1.84 11.16 5.40
CA ALA A 171 -0.44 11.47 5.67
C ALA A 171 0.21 12.20 4.48
N ALA A 172 -0.02 11.74 3.25
CA ALA A 172 0.55 12.35 2.05
C ALA A 172 0.11 13.82 1.86
N ARG A 173 -1.18 14.12 2.08
CA ARG A 173 -1.71 15.49 2.02
C ARG A 173 -1.04 16.42 3.01
N VAL A 174 -0.84 15.96 4.25
CA VAL A 174 -0.16 16.78 5.27
C VAL A 174 1.30 17.03 4.90
N LEU A 175 2.00 16.02 4.39
CA LEU A 175 3.40 16.21 3.98
C LEU A 175 3.53 17.18 2.80
N ARG A 176 2.59 17.18 1.86
CA ARG A 176 2.54 18.16 0.76
C ARG A 176 2.28 19.58 1.27
N GLU A 177 1.36 19.75 2.22
CA GLU A 177 1.12 21.04 2.85
C GLU A 177 2.38 21.57 3.57
N LEU A 178 3.11 20.68 4.26
CA LEU A 178 4.31 21.05 5.02
C LEU A 178 5.57 21.26 4.17
N HIS A 179 5.70 20.56 3.05
CA HIS A 179 6.94 20.49 2.28
C HIS A 179 6.81 20.89 0.80
N GLY A 180 5.60 21.27 0.37
CA GLY A 180 5.27 21.69 -0.98
C GLY A 180 4.75 20.55 -1.88
N GLU A 181 3.95 20.94 -2.89
CA GLU A 181 3.32 20.01 -3.85
C GLU A 181 4.31 19.28 -4.77
N GLU A 182 5.56 19.71 -4.83
CA GLU A 182 6.59 19.02 -5.62
C GLU A 182 7.16 17.80 -4.90
N LEU A 183 6.91 17.64 -3.59
CA LEU A 183 7.37 16.48 -2.82
C LEU A 183 6.85 15.19 -3.43
N LYS A 184 7.77 14.26 -3.73
CA LYS A 184 7.40 12.93 -4.20
C LYS A 184 7.22 12.02 -2.99
N ILE A 185 6.12 11.30 -2.94
CA ILE A 185 5.74 10.50 -1.77
C ILE A 185 5.61 9.04 -2.18
N VAL A 186 6.38 8.17 -1.52
CA VAL A 186 6.36 6.72 -1.72
C VAL A 186 5.78 6.06 -0.48
N PHE A 187 4.64 5.39 -0.65
CA PHE A 187 4.12 4.53 0.40
C PHE A 187 4.89 3.21 0.45
N VAL A 188 5.23 2.78 1.66
CA VAL A 188 5.83 1.47 1.93
C VAL A 188 4.94 0.72 2.91
N GLY A 189 4.39 -0.43 2.53
CA GLY A 189 3.51 -1.17 3.43
C GLY A 189 3.25 -2.62 3.05
N PRO A 190 2.28 -3.28 3.68
CA PRO A 190 2.03 -4.71 3.44
C PRO A 190 1.11 -4.97 2.24
N CYS A 191 0.49 -3.94 1.66
CA CYS A 191 -0.68 -4.10 0.80
C CYS A 191 -0.42 -3.66 -0.64
N LEU A 192 -0.55 -4.60 -1.59
CA LEU A 192 -0.48 -4.31 -3.03
C LEU A 192 -1.60 -3.38 -3.52
N ALA A 193 -2.79 -3.47 -2.94
CA ALA A 193 -3.92 -2.62 -3.33
C ALA A 193 -3.66 -1.13 -3.10
N LYS A 194 -2.71 -0.77 -2.22
CA LYS A 194 -2.29 0.63 -2.01
C LYS A 194 -1.62 1.24 -3.25
N ARG A 195 -1.02 0.42 -4.12
CA ARG A 195 -0.50 0.89 -5.42
C ARG A 195 -1.60 1.38 -6.34
N ARG A 196 -2.69 0.63 -6.44
CA ARG A 196 -3.86 1.07 -7.20
C ARG A 196 -4.48 2.32 -6.60
N GLU A 197 -4.53 2.41 -5.28
CA GLU A 197 -5.02 3.62 -4.61
C GLU A 197 -4.15 4.83 -4.98
N ALA A 198 -2.82 4.72 -4.88
CA ALA A 198 -1.87 5.78 -5.26
C ALA A 198 -2.02 6.20 -6.74
N GLN A 199 -2.29 5.25 -7.63
CA GLN A 199 -2.49 5.48 -9.07
C GLN A 199 -3.92 5.88 -9.43
N SER A 200 -4.82 6.04 -8.45
CA SER A 200 -6.19 6.44 -8.72
C SER A 200 -6.24 7.88 -9.24
N ASN A 201 -6.98 8.09 -10.33
CA ASN A 201 -7.25 9.42 -10.85
C ASN A 201 -7.92 10.33 -9.80
N SER A 202 -8.64 9.78 -8.83
CA SER A 202 -9.26 10.56 -7.75
C SER A 202 -8.27 11.19 -6.77
N LEU A 203 -7.02 10.71 -6.74
CA LEU A 203 -5.97 11.25 -5.89
C LEU A 203 -5.07 12.25 -6.60
N ASN A 204 -5.22 12.47 -7.92
CA ASN A 204 -4.42 13.43 -8.70
C ASN A 204 -2.90 13.37 -8.42
N GLY A 205 -2.35 12.18 -8.16
CA GLY A 205 -0.92 12.00 -7.88
C GLY A 205 -0.46 12.45 -6.49
N GLU A 206 -1.36 12.60 -5.52
CA GLU A 206 -1.02 12.92 -4.11
C GLU A 206 0.02 11.93 -3.54
N VAL A 207 -0.05 10.66 -3.91
CA VAL A 207 0.97 9.64 -3.62
C VAL A 207 1.64 9.23 -4.94
N THR A 208 2.95 9.43 -5.04
CA THR A 208 3.70 9.19 -6.28
C THR A 208 3.76 7.70 -6.63
N GLN A 209 4.03 6.84 -5.65
CA GLN A 209 4.11 5.40 -5.85
C GLN A 209 3.87 4.65 -4.54
N ALA A 210 3.53 3.36 -4.62
CA ALA A 210 3.44 2.47 -3.48
C ALA A 210 4.18 1.15 -3.74
N ILE A 211 4.97 0.73 -2.77
CA ILE A 211 5.67 -0.55 -2.75
C ILE A 211 5.33 -1.36 -1.51
N THR A 212 5.48 -2.67 -1.64
CA THR A 212 5.37 -3.58 -0.51
C THR A 212 6.64 -3.59 0.32
N PHE A 213 6.57 -4.08 1.55
CA PHE A 213 7.76 -4.34 2.35
C PHE A 213 8.70 -5.37 1.72
N ALA A 214 8.15 -6.40 1.07
CA ALA A 214 8.96 -7.38 0.33
C ALA A 214 9.77 -6.69 -0.79
N GLU A 215 9.17 -5.76 -1.51
CA GLU A 215 9.88 -4.95 -2.51
C GLU A 215 10.92 -4.03 -1.87
N LEU A 216 10.64 -3.46 -0.68
CA LEU A 216 11.64 -2.68 0.05
C LEU A 216 12.85 -3.53 0.46
N ARG A 217 12.66 -4.77 0.93
CA ARG A 217 13.76 -5.70 1.23
C ARG A 217 14.62 -5.96 -0.01
N MET A 218 13.98 -6.22 -1.15
CA MET A 218 14.70 -6.40 -2.43
C MET A 218 15.47 -5.14 -2.86
N LEU A 219 14.97 -3.95 -2.52
CA LEU A 219 15.69 -2.69 -2.78
C LEU A 219 16.92 -2.58 -1.90
N PHE A 220 16.82 -2.87 -0.59
CA PHE A 220 17.98 -2.89 0.31
C PHE A 220 19.03 -3.91 -0.12
N GLU A 221 18.62 -5.15 -0.43
CA GLU A 221 19.52 -6.22 -0.89
C GLU A 221 20.29 -5.80 -2.14
N LYS A 222 19.59 -5.29 -3.16
CA LYS A 222 20.22 -4.88 -4.42
C LYS A 222 21.08 -3.61 -4.29
N ALA A 223 20.84 -2.79 -3.26
CA ALA A 223 21.66 -1.62 -2.94
C ALA A 223 22.79 -1.94 -1.94
N GLU A 224 22.91 -3.21 -1.52
CA GLU A 224 23.88 -3.66 -0.51
C GLU A 224 23.77 -2.88 0.82
N ILE A 225 22.56 -2.42 1.14
CA ILE A 225 22.26 -1.72 2.40
C ILE A 225 21.94 -2.76 3.47
N LEU A 226 22.82 -2.85 4.45
CA LEU A 226 22.72 -3.80 5.55
C LEU A 226 22.56 -3.05 6.88
N PRO A 227 21.81 -3.61 7.84
CA PRO A 227 21.58 -2.99 9.15
C PRO A 227 22.85 -2.52 9.86
N GLN A 228 23.93 -3.30 9.77
CA GLN A 228 25.23 -2.98 10.39
C GLN A 228 25.94 -1.75 9.81
N ASN A 229 25.56 -1.33 8.60
CA ASN A 229 26.19 -0.22 7.89
C ASN A 229 25.33 1.05 7.90
N ALA A 230 24.11 0.97 8.44
CA ALA A 230 23.18 2.09 8.51
C ALA A 230 23.33 2.85 9.83
N ALA A 231 23.36 4.18 9.74
CA ALA A 231 23.29 5.03 10.93
C ALA A 231 21.83 5.11 11.42
N PRO A 232 21.54 4.80 12.70
CA PRO A 232 20.20 4.95 13.25
C PRO A 232 19.68 6.38 13.06
N SER A 233 18.40 6.53 12.76
CA SER A 233 17.74 7.84 12.60
C SER A 233 16.30 7.78 13.10
N GLU A 234 15.78 8.92 13.56
CA GLU A 234 14.37 9.06 13.92
C GLU A 234 13.50 9.36 12.69
N PHE A 235 12.21 9.06 12.80
CA PHE A 235 11.19 9.53 11.87
C PHE A 235 11.16 11.06 11.83
N ASP A 236 10.85 11.62 10.65
CA ASP A 236 10.52 13.03 10.51
C ASP A 236 9.12 13.31 11.08
N PRO A 237 8.89 14.51 11.66
CA PRO A 237 7.54 14.92 12.04
C PRO A 237 6.64 15.06 10.79
N PRO A 238 5.31 14.89 10.93
CA PRO A 238 4.57 14.66 12.17
C PRO A 238 4.63 13.20 12.67
N HIS A 239 4.66 13.03 13.99
CA HIS A 239 4.74 11.71 14.64
C HIS A 239 3.36 11.13 14.92
N ALA A 240 3.26 9.80 14.87
CA ALA A 240 2.05 9.08 15.23
C ALA A 240 1.78 9.12 16.74
N GLY A 241 0.50 9.15 17.11
CA GLY A 241 0.01 8.84 18.44
C GLY A 241 -0.50 7.40 18.49
N MET A 242 -1.78 7.24 18.84
CA MET A 242 -2.43 5.91 18.89
C MET A 242 -2.56 5.26 17.50
N GLY A 243 -2.43 6.03 16.42
CA GLY A 243 -2.42 5.53 15.06
C GLY A 243 -1.26 4.57 14.75
N ALA A 244 -0.19 4.57 15.56
CA ALA A 244 0.88 3.56 15.45
C ALA A 244 0.37 2.12 15.71
N ILE A 245 -0.68 1.96 16.53
CA ILE A 245 -1.28 0.65 16.82
C ILE A 245 -2.46 0.30 15.88
N PHE A 246 -2.67 1.06 14.80
CA PHE A 246 -3.74 0.81 13.83
C PHE A 246 -3.83 -0.63 13.25
N PRO A 247 -2.73 -1.38 13.04
CA PRO A 247 -2.82 -2.75 12.53
C PRO A 247 -3.14 -3.80 13.60
N ILE A 248 -3.07 -3.44 14.89
CA ILE A 248 -3.34 -4.35 16.01
C ILE A 248 -4.86 -4.48 16.18
N LYS A 249 -5.34 -5.72 16.25
CA LYS A 249 -6.74 -6.07 16.49
C LYS A 249 -6.89 -6.81 17.81
#